data_AF-A0A7S1YEK2-F1
#
_entry.id   AF-A0A7S1YEK2-F1
#
_cell.length_a   1.000
_cell.length_b   1.000
_cell.length_c   1.000
_cell.angle_alpha   90.00
_cell.angle_beta   90.00
_cell.angle_gamma   90.00
#
_symmetry.space_group_name_H-M   'P 1'
#
loop_
_entity.id
_entity.type
_entity.pdbx_description
1 polymer ?
#
loop_
_entity_poly.entity_id
_entity_poly.type
_entity_poly.pdbx_seq_one_letter_code
_entity_poly.pdbx_strand_id
1 'polypeptide(L)'
;RDPAGMKGSLDAVAHPDDDLYDGNHGRYVLQNSPGIGDMEMLSFVKVMYDITDNVMKIPDDSRPDDFISISGTKMRALARQGAVPCSPTDIPTDLLAANCIPSGFMVPKGWDGVVDYYKHADETDRFIPWSQPRYTPPADPATQFVGQLGWNSFELTSTQFTSWWHDIPMTPSSTSEPNIINFLVEIPKYMSAKMEVSKEHPINAIKQDMNKDGSPRYYTYGTPFFNYGLIPQTWEDPAIKSAEGHGGDNDPLDVMEFGSEPLPMGSINPCRVLGSLELIDEGETDHKVLCISLSDKDAANIHSMDDLERYKPGLLNILIDWLTRYKTSDGKSENALASNTPKTIDHTMQIIGETHERWKALCGLDGTPISSLDPSALTFGLDSPSCRGAAAPAAVVPPTTTTTAATTASTTSTVGDSDWNRE
;
A
#
# COMPACT_ATOMS: atom_id res chain seq x y z
N ARG A 1 7.87 1.64 -18.47
CA ARG A 1 7.90 1.97 -17.03
C ARG A 1 9.37 2.00 -16.57
N ASP A 2 9.74 2.74 -15.52
CA ASP A 2 11.10 2.66 -14.92
C ASP A 2 11.25 1.51 -13.92
N PRO A 3 12.45 1.30 -13.34
CA PRO A 3 12.64 0.37 -12.24
C PRO A 3 11.80 0.67 -10.98
N ALA A 4 11.23 1.88 -10.86
CA ALA A 4 10.27 2.23 -9.81
C ALA A 4 8.81 1.99 -10.22
N GLY A 5 8.56 1.54 -11.45
CA GLY A 5 7.23 1.18 -11.94
C GLY A 5 6.42 2.24 -12.64
N MET A 6 6.92 3.45 -12.78
CA MET A 6 6.13 4.58 -13.28
C MET A 6 6.03 4.54 -14.80
N LYS A 7 4.84 4.83 -15.37
CA LYS A 7 4.68 5.03 -16.82
C LYS A 7 5.49 6.27 -17.23
N GLY A 8 6.02 6.29 -18.47
CA GLY A 8 6.77 7.45 -18.96
C GLY A 8 5.93 8.73 -18.97
N SER A 9 6.57 9.90 -19.05
CA SER A 9 5.87 11.19 -19.13
C SER A 9 4.94 11.25 -20.35
N LEU A 10 3.94 12.14 -20.33
CA LEU A 10 3.10 12.42 -21.50
C LEU A 10 3.94 12.92 -22.69
N ASP A 11 5.05 13.61 -22.43
CA ASP A 11 5.99 14.07 -23.45
C ASP A 11 6.76 12.90 -24.11
N ALA A 12 7.02 11.82 -23.38
CA ALA A 12 7.63 10.60 -23.92
C ALA A 12 6.73 9.88 -24.95
N VAL A 13 5.41 10.17 -24.98
CA VAL A 13 4.49 9.71 -26.03
C VAL A 13 4.72 10.48 -27.34
N ALA A 14 5.09 11.76 -27.25
CA ALA A 14 5.36 12.60 -28.41
C ALA A 14 6.80 12.43 -28.92
N HIS A 15 7.76 12.09 -28.04
CA HIS A 15 9.19 11.99 -28.36
C HIS A 15 9.75 10.62 -27.90
N PRO A 16 9.54 9.54 -28.68
CA PRO A 16 9.93 8.19 -28.30
C PRO A 16 11.45 7.98 -28.16
N ASP A 17 12.25 8.91 -28.70
CA ASP A 17 13.72 8.88 -28.64
C ASP A 17 14.27 9.65 -27.43
N ASP A 18 13.42 10.36 -26.68
CA ASP A 18 13.85 11.12 -25.50
C ASP A 18 14.08 10.19 -24.30
N ASP A 19 15.03 10.58 -23.44
CA ASP A 19 15.28 9.84 -22.23
C ASP A 19 14.02 9.90 -21.35
N LEU A 20 13.58 8.73 -20.87
CA LEU A 20 12.27 8.54 -20.23
C LEU A 20 12.06 9.44 -18.97
N TYR A 21 13.09 10.13 -18.47
CA TYR A 21 13.11 10.91 -17.22
C TYR A 21 14.09 12.10 -17.22
N ASP A 22 13.69 13.17 -16.51
CA ASP A 22 14.59 14.23 -16.01
C ASP A 22 15.65 13.63 -15.06
N GLY A 23 16.89 14.13 -15.14
CA GLY A 23 18.01 13.62 -14.33
C GLY A 23 17.82 13.71 -12.81
N ASN A 24 16.87 14.53 -12.34
CA ASN A 24 16.52 14.66 -10.92
C ASN A 24 15.34 13.77 -10.50
N HIS A 25 14.75 12.99 -11.41
CA HIS A 25 13.56 12.19 -11.10
C HIS A 25 13.79 11.16 -9.98
N GLY A 26 14.92 10.44 -10.04
CA GLY A 26 15.30 9.50 -8.98
C GLY A 26 15.49 10.18 -7.62
N ARG A 27 15.95 11.44 -7.61
CA ARG A 27 16.03 12.26 -6.39
C ARG A 27 14.64 12.54 -5.81
N TYR A 28 13.67 12.92 -6.63
CA TYR A 28 12.31 13.18 -6.15
C TYR A 28 11.63 11.92 -5.60
N VAL A 29 11.77 10.78 -6.27
CA VAL A 29 11.20 9.50 -5.79
C VAL A 29 11.82 9.08 -4.47
N LEU A 30 13.15 9.16 -4.35
CA LEU A 30 13.83 8.79 -3.12
C LEU A 30 13.51 9.78 -1.99
N GLN A 31 13.40 11.09 -2.24
CA GLN A 31 13.01 12.07 -1.21
C GLN A 31 11.64 11.80 -0.56
N ASN A 32 10.75 11.12 -1.28
CA ASN A 32 9.44 10.71 -0.75
C ASN A 32 9.49 9.34 -0.03
N SER A 33 10.64 8.67 0.03
CA SER A 33 10.77 7.37 0.69
C SER A 33 10.82 7.53 2.22
N PRO A 34 10.00 6.78 2.99
CA PRO A 34 10.05 6.82 4.44
C PRO A 34 11.45 6.49 4.98
N GLY A 35 11.93 7.25 5.96
CA GLY A 35 13.21 6.99 6.65
C GLY A 35 14.42 7.79 6.16
N ILE A 36 14.26 8.69 5.18
CA ILE A 36 15.37 9.52 4.69
C ILE A 36 15.76 10.67 5.63
N GLY A 37 14.84 11.16 6.45
CA GLY A 37 15.10 12.25 7.40
C GLY A 37 15.68 13.49 6.70
N ASP A 38 16.77 14.03 7.26
CA ASP A 38 17.47 15.21 6.73
C ASP A 38 18.52 14.89 5.65
N MET A 39 18.48 13.69 5.01
CA MET A 39 19.44 13.37 3.95
C MET A 39 19.25 14.28 2.73
N GLU A 40 20.28 15.07 2.43
CA GLU A 40 20.33 15.86 1.21
C GLU A 40 20.83 15.02 0.04
N MET A 41 19.96 14.77 -0.93
CA MET A 41 20.34 14.13 -2.19
C MET A 41 20.98 15.15 -3.12
N LEU A 42 22.27 14.96 -3.38
CA LEU A 42 23.00 15.76 -4.35
C LEU A 42 22.53 15.45 -5.78
N SER A 43 22.46 16.47 -6.63
CA SER A 43 22.20 16.29 -8.05
C SER A 43 23.33 15.50 -8.70
N PHE A 44 23.00 14.52 -9.53
CA PHE A 44 23.98 13.81 -10.34
C PHE A 44 24.28 14.62 -11.60
N VAL A 45 25.56 14.91 -11.86
CA VAL A 45 25.98 15.47 -13.15
C VAL A 45 25.83 14.37 -14.22
N LYS A 46 25.30 14.70 -15.40
CA LYS A 46 25.21 13.75 -16.51
C LYS A 46 26.61 13.27 -16.88
N VAL A 47 26.84 11.96 -16.76
CA VAL A 47 28.06 11.30 -17.20
C VAL A 47 27.79 10.50 -18.46
N MET A 48 28.77 10.46 -19.37
CA MET A 48 28.77 9.67 -20.59
C MET A 48 29.97 8.71 -20.57
N TYR A 49 29.90 7.66 -21.37
CA TYR A 49 30.97 6.69 -21.49
C TYR A 49 32.04 7.22 -22.44
N ASP A 50 33.27 7.37 -21.96
CA ASP A 50 34.43 7.79 -22.74
C ASP A 50 35.08 6.58 -23.42
N ILE A 51 35.09 6.55 -24.76
CA ILE A 51 35.64 5.41 -25.51
C ILE A 51 37.18 5.38 -25.53
N THR A 52 37.84 6.47 -25.12
CA THR A 52 39.29 6.55 -25.16
C THR A 52 39.94 5.80 -23.99
N ASP A 53 39.24 5.73 -22.85
CA ASP A 53 39.73 5.05 -21.65
C ASP A 53 38.71 4.14 -20.97
N ASN A 54 37.52 3.98 -21.55
CA ASN A 54 36.48 3.05 -21.16
C ASN A 54 35.85 3.34 -19.79
N VAL A 55 35.71 4.62 -19.42
CA VAL A 55 35.18 5.05 -18.11
C VAL A 55 34.00 6.03 -18.26
N MET A 56 33.06 5.99 -17.31
CA MET A 56 31.98 6.98 -17.19
C MET A 56 32.52 8.30 -16.63
N LYS A 57 32.38 9.39 -17.39
CA LYS A 57 32.91 10.73 -17.04
C LYS A 57 31.97 11.84 -17.47
N ILE A 58 32.19 13.04 -16.93
CA ILE A 58 31.55 14.25 -17.45
C ILE A 58 32.07 14.46 -18.89
N PRO A 59 31.19 14.63 -19.89
CA PRO A 59 31.60 14.82 -21.28
C PRO A 59 32.46 16.07 -21.43
N ASP A 60 33.48 15.97 -22.29
CA ASP A 60 34.38 17.07 -22.66
C ASP A 60 33.94 17.64 -24.01
N ASP A 61 33.44 18.88 -23.98
CA ASP A 61 32.90 19.59 -25.15
C ASP A 61 33.94 19.78 -26.27
N SER A 62 35.24 19.63 -25.98
CA SER A 62 36.30 19.72 -27.00
C SER A 62 36.47 18.44 -27.84
N ARG A 63 35.91 17.31 -27.39
CA ARG A 63 35.99 15.99 -28.03
C ARG A 63 34.66 15.22 -27.96
N PRO A 64 33.56 15.80 -28.47
CA PRO A 64 32.22 15.25 -28.28
C PRO A 64 32.03 13.86 -28.90
N ASP A 65 32.78 13.52 -29.95
CA ASP A 65 32.71 12.24 -30.66
C ASP A 65 33.30 11.07 -29.84
N ASP A 66 34.09 11.35 -28.80
CA ASP A 66 34.67 10.34 -27.90
C ASP A 66 33.69 9.85 -26.83
N PHE A 67 32.50 10.46 -26.72
CA PHE A 67 31.53 10.17 -25.67
C PHE A 67 30.27 9.52 -26.19
N ILE A 68 29.91 8.40 -25.56
CA ILE A 68 28.66 7.68 -25.85
C ILE A 68 27.67 7.88 -24.70
N SER A 69 26.49 8.40 -25.03
CA SER A 69 25.34 8.40 -24.11
C SER A 69 24.75 6.99 -24.01
N ILE A 70 24.87 6.36 -22.84
CA ILE A 70 24.29 5.05 -22.53
C ILE A 70 23.10 5.26 -21.59
N SER A 71 21.93 5.51 -22.18
CA SER A 71 20.71 5.69 -21.40
C SER A 71 20.11 4.36 -20.93
N GLY A 72 19.25 4.44 -19.92
CA GLY A 72 18.48 3.27 -19.46
C GLY A 72 17.66 2.63 -20.59
N THR A 73 17.10 3.42 -21.52
CA THR A 73 16.37 2.90 -22.68
C THR A 73 17.28 2.09 -23.60
N LYS A 74 18.47 2.61 -23.92
CA LYS A 74 19.47 1.92 -24.74
C LYS A 74 19.93 0.61 -24.08
N MET A 75 20.21 0.63 -22.77
CA MET A 75 20.58 -0.57 -22.02
C MET A 75 19.51 -1.66 -22.09
N ARG A 76 18.24 -1.31 -21.89
CA ARG A 76 17.13 -2.28 -21.94
C ARG A 76 17.00 -2.91 -23.32
N ALA A 77 17.14 -2.12 -24.38
CA ALA A 77 17.07 -2.62 -25.75
C ALA A 77 18.23 -3.59 -26.05
N LEU A 78 19.46 -3.23 -25.69
CA LEU A 78 20.63 -4.12 -25.80
C LEU A 78 20.46 -5.42 -25.01
N ALA A 79 19.97 -5.34 -23.77
CA ALA A 79 19.74 -6.50 -22.92
C ALA A 79 18.72 -7.47 -23.52
N ARG A 80 17.60 -6.94 -24.05
CA ARG A 80 16.58 -7.75 -24.77
C ARG A 80 17.16 -8.43 -26.01
N GLN A 81 18.04 -7.76 -26.74
CA GLN A 81 18.76 -8.32 -27.89
C GLN A 81 19.87 -9.29 -27.49
N GLY A 82 20.18 -9.40 -26.20
CA GLY A 82 21.26 -10.24 -25.68
C GLY A 82 22.64 -9.75 -26.06
N ALA A 83 22.83 -8.42 -26.10
CA ALA A 83 24.12 -7.82 -26.42
C ALA A 83 25.24 -8.39 -25.56
N VAL A 84 26.42 -8.53 -26.14
CA VAL A 84 27.65 -8.96 -25.45
C VAL A 84 28.61 -7.79 -25.30
N PRO A 85 29.62 -7.86 -24.42
CA PRO A 85 30.61 -6.78 -24.33
C PRO A 85 31.28 -6.50 -25.68
N CYS A 86 31.41 -5.22 -26.03
CA CYS A 86 32.18 -4.77 -27.20
C CYS A 86 33.68 -5.12 -27.02
N SER A 87 34.47 -4.89 -28.08
CA SER A 87 35.94 -4.90 -27.97
C SER A 87 36.41 -3.74 -27.06
N PRO A 88 37.36 -3.96 -26.13
CA PRO A 88 37.89 -2.89 -25.27
C PRO A 88 38.65 -1.79 -26.03
N THR A 89 38.99 -2.02 -27.30
CA THR A 89 39.80 -1.10 -28.11
C THR A 89 39.06 -0.61 -29.36
N ASP A 90 37.84 -1.09 -29.60
CA ASP A 90 37.06 -0.75 -30.79
C ASP A 90 35.58 -0.74 -30.40
N ILE A 91 35.17 0.38 -29.82
CA ILE A 91 33.82 0.58 -29.30
C ILE A 91 33.02 1.36 -30.35
N PRO A 92 31.98 0.74 -30.95
CA PRO A 92 31.17 1.42 -31.94
C PRO A 92 30.34 2.53 -31.30
N THR A 93 30.16 3.65 -31.99
CA THR A 93 29.31 4.75 -31.54
C THR A 93 27.83 4.36 -31.53
N ASP A 94 27.38 3.55 -32.50
CA ASP A 94 26.05 2.95 -32.53
C ASP A 94 26.03 1.55 -31.89
N LEU A 95 25.91 1.53 -30.57
CA LEU A 95 25.87 0.31 -29.77
C LEU A 95 24.68 -0.60 -30.11
N LEU A 96 23.52 -0.03 -30.47
CA LEU A 96 22.33 -0.81 -30.78
C LEU A 96 22.47 -1.54 -32.10
N ALA A 97 22.98 -0.86 -33.14
CA ALA A 97 23.27 -1.51 -34.40
C ALA A 97 24.35 -2.60 -34.27
N ALA A 98 25.36 -2.36 -33.43
CA ALA A 98 26.40 -3.33 -33.13
C ALA A 98 25.97 -4.46 -32.18
N ASN A 99 24.82 -4.31 -31.50
CA ASN A 99 24.34 -5.19 -30.44
C ASN A 99 25.43 -5.54 -29.41
N CYS A 100 26.15 -4.53 -28.93
CA CYS A 100 27.19 -4.70 -27.92
C CYS A 100 27.11 -3.65 -26.81
N ILE A 101 27.52 -4.02 -25.60
CA ILE A 101 27.63 -3.10 -24.45
C ILE A 101 29.10 -2.70 -24.26
N PRO A 102 29.45 -1.42 -24.06
CA PRO A 102 30.84 -1.01 -23.93
C PRO A 102 31.59 -1.75 -22.82
N SER A 103 32.84 -2.15 -23.09
CA SER A 103 33.64 -2.89 -22.12
C SER A 103 33.88 -2.06 -20.86
N GLY A 104 33.78 -2.64 -19.67
CA GLY A 104 34.01 -1.91 -18.42
C GLY A 104 32.84 -1.03 -17.97
N PHE A 105 31.78 -0.90 -18.77
CA PHE A 105 30.55 -0.21 -18.35
C PHE A 105 29.85 -0.92 -17.17
N MET A 106 29.81 -2.25 -17.19
CA MET A 106 29.25 -3.08 -16.12
C MET A 106 30.09 -4.35 -15.97
N VAL A 107 30.16 -4.89 -14.75
CA VAL A 107 30.80 -6.19 -14.52
C VAL A 107 30.08 -7.29 -15.32
N PRO A 108 30.78 -8.22 -15.99
CA PRO A 108 30.15 -9.19 -16.90
C PRO A 108 29.00 -9.98 -16.28
N LYS A 109 29.18 -10.51 -15.06
CA LYS A 109 28.12 -11.23 -14.32
C LYS A 109 26.88 -10.36 -14.07
N GLY A 110 27.07 -9.07 -13.84
CA GLY A 110 25.97 -8.13 -13.66
C GLY A 110 25.20 -7.93 -14.96
N TRP A 111 25.91 -7.79 -16.07
CA TRP A 111 25.30 -7.68 -17.40
C TRP A 111 24.55 -8.96 -17.79
N ASP A 112 25.12 -10.14 -17.51
CA ASP A 112 24.45 -11.43 -17.74
C ASP A 112 23.10 -11.49 -17.01
N GLY A 113 23.03 -11.02 -15.77
CA GLY A 113 21.78 -10.94 -15.01
C GLY A 113 20.76 -9.96 -15.61
N VAL A 114 21.22 -8.81 -16.12
CA VAL A 114 20.36 -7.84 -16.82
C VAL A 114 19.81 -8.43 -18.13
N VAL A 115 20.65 -9.10 -18.92
CA VAL A 115 20.24 -9.82 -20.15
C VAL A 115 19.25 -10.92 -19.83
N ASP A 116 19.51 -11.74 -18.81
CA ASP A 116 18.62 -12.81 -18.38
C ASP A 116 17.25 -12.26 -17.97
N TYR A 117 17.21 -11.19 -17.18
CA TYR A 117 15.95 -10.53 -16.82
C TYR A 117 15.20 -10.04 -18.07
N TYR A 118 15.83 -9.22 -18.92
CA TYR A 118 15.12 -8.56 -20.02
C TYR A 118 14.69 -9.50 -21.15
N LYS A 119 15.36 -10.65 -21.33
CA LYS A 119 14.92 -11.70 -22.26
C LYS A 119 13.70 -12.48 -21.79
N HIS A 120 13.49 -12.54 -20.48
CA HIS A 120 12.45 -13.34 -19.85
C HIS A 120 11.49 -12.46 -19.02
N ALA A 121 11.45 -11.15 -19.28
CA ALA A 121 10.67 -10.19 -18.48
C ALA A 121 9.16 -10.46 -18.53
N ASP A 122 8.70 -11.17 -19.56
CA ASP A 122 7.30 -11.58 -19.72
C ASP A 122 7.00 -12.94 -19.03
N GLU A 123 8.01 -13.63 -18.49
CA GLU A 123 7.86 -14.86 -17.69
C GLU A 123 7.51 -14.51 -16.24
N THR A 124 6.25 -14.15 -16.01
CA THR A 124 5.73 -13.64 -14.72
C THR A 124 5.96 -14.56 -13.51
N ASP A 125 6.13 -15.84 -13.75
CA ASP A 125 6.38 -16.91 -12.78
C ASP A 125 7.87 -17.00 -12.40
N ARG A 126 8.76 -16.51 -13.26
CA ARG A 126 10.21 -16.46 -13.05
C ARG A 126 10.67 -15.10 -12.53
N PHE A 127 10.16 -14.03 -13.12
CA PHE A 127 10.51 -12.66 -12.78
C PHE A 127 9.26 -11.90 -12.36
N ILE A 128 9.11 -11.71 -11.05
CA ILE A 128 8.07 -10.86 -10.52
C ILE A 128 8.47 -9.41 -10.84
N PRO A 129 7.65 -8.62 -11.56
CA PRO A 129 8.02 -7.27 -12.03
C PRO A 129 8.24 -6.21 -10.94
N TRP A 130 8.31 -6.61 -9.66
CA TRP A 130 8.37 -5.75 -8.51
C TRP A 130 9.19 -6.42 -7.41
N SER A 131 9.78 -5.65 -6.52
CA SER A 131 10.11 -6.10 -5.17
C SER A 131 8.81 -6.40 -4.42
N GLN A 132 8.09 -7.47 -4.82
CA GLN A 132 6.98 -8.00 -4.03
C GLN A 132 7.60 -8.61 -2.79
N PRO A 133 7.38 -8.00 -1.62
CA PRO A 133 8.04 -8.49 -0.44
C PRO A 133 7.38 -9.85 -0.10
N ARG A 134 8.16 -10.92 -0.22
CA ARG A 134 7.78 -12.27 0.19
C ARG A 134 8.19 -12.46 1.64
N TYR A 135 7.34 -12.06 2.56
CA TYR A 135 7.57 -12.14 4.00
C TYR A 135 6.32 -12.73 4.67
N THR A 136 6.51 -13.22 5.89
CA THR A 136 5.40 -13.60 6.75
C THR A 136 4.46 -12.40 6.89
N PRO A 137 3.16 -12.56 6.62
CA PRO A 137 2.20 -11.47 6.80
C PRO A 137 2.35 -10.90 8.22
N PRO A 138 2.39 -9.57 8.40
CA PRO A 138 2.44 -8.93 9.71
C PRO A 138 1.06 -8.99 10.37
N ALA A 139 0.57 -10.21 10.59
CA ALA A 139 -0.78 -10.50 11.04
C ALA A 139 -0.85 -10.65 12.57
N ASP A 140 -2.01 -10.35 13.13
CA ASP A 140 -2.29 -10.50 14.55
C ASP A 140 -2.21 -11.97 15.00
N PRO A 141 -1.69 -12.28 16.21
CA PRO A 141 -1.63 -13.67 16.71
C PRO A 141 -2.98 -14.39 16.79
N ALA A 142 -4.10 -13.66 16.85
CA ALA A 142 -5.45 -14.21 16.82
C ALA A 142 -5.94 -14.55 15.40
N THR A 143 -5.05 -14.65 14.42
CA THR A 143 -5.36 -14.96 13.03
C THR A 143 -4.71 -16.27 12.58
N GLN A 144 -5.21 -16.82 11.47
CA GLN A 144 -4.59 -17.89 10.72
C GLN A 144 -4.74 -17.58 9.23
N PHE A 145 -3.78 -18.03 8.41
CA PHE A 145 -3.84 -17.83 6.97
C PHE A 145 -3.51 -19.09 6.18
N VAL A 146 -4.05 -19.13 4.97
CA VAL A 146 -3.65 -20.07 3.92
C VAL A 146 -3.05 -19.31 2.74
N GLY A 147 -2.36 -20.02 1.86
CA GLY A 147 -1.69 -19.41 0.71
C GLY A 147 -0.49 -18.55 1.09
N GLN A 148 -0.15 -17.61 0.21
CA GLN A 148 1.01 -16.74 0.37
C GLN A 148 0.63 -15.29 0.02
N LEU A 149 0.92 -14.36 0.93
CA LEU A 149 0.70 -12.93 0.69
C LEU A 149 1.37 -12.50 -0.62
N GLY A 150 0.68 -11.67 -1.41
CA GLY A 150 1.10 -11.36 -2.78
C GLY A 150 0.52 -12.30 -3.83
N TRP A 151 -0.37 -13.23 -3.47
CA TRP A 151 -1.03 -14.15 -4.40
C TRP A 151 -2.52 -14.23 -4.11
N ASN A 152 -3.34 -14.52 -5.13
CA ASN A 152 -4.79 -14.71 -5.00
C ASN A 152 -5.18 -15.87 -4.05
N SER A 153 -4.26 -16.80 -3.78
CA SER A 153 -4.48 -17.89 -2.84
C SER A 153 -4.41 -17.46 -1.37
N PHE A 154 -3.95 -16.23 -1.09
CA PHE A 154 -3.85 -15.75 0.28
C PHE A 154 -5.22 -15.43 0.87
N GLU A 155 -5.50 -16.02 2.02
CA GLU A 155 -6.70 -15.73 2.80
C GLU A 155 -6.33 -15.70 4.27
N LEU A 156 -6.64 -14.58 4.94
CA LEU A 156 -6.46 -14.40 6.38
C LEU A 156 -7.81 -14.47 7.08
N THR A 157 -7.93 -15.37 8.07
CA THR A 157 -9.15 -15.63 8.82
C THR A 157 -8.90 -15.47 10.32
N SER A 158 -9.97 -15.21 11.06
CA SER A 158 -9.89 -15.11 12.51
C SER A 158 -9.85 -16.50 13.15
N THR A 159 -9.17 -16.60 14.30
CA THR A 159 -9.28 -17.77 15.19
C THR A 159 -10.42 -17.61 16.20
N GLN A 160 -11.02 -16.43 16.29
CA GLN A 160 -12.04 -16.07 17.29
C GLN A 160 -13.42 -15.84 16.69
N PHE A 161 -13.49 -15.35 15.46
CA PHE A 161 -14.72 -14.99 14.76
C PHE A 161 -14.89 -15.81 13.48
N THR A 162 -16.13 -16.05 13.08
CA THR A 162 -16.39 -16.69 11.77
C THR A 162 -16.27 -15.65 10.66
N SER A 163 -16.90 -14.49 10.82
CA SER A 163 -16.86 -13.39 9.85
C SER A 163 -16.13 -12.17 10.41
N TRP A 164 -15.17 -11.63 9.64
CA TRP A 164 -14.52 -10.35 9.94
C TRP A 164 -15.48 -9.16 9.89
N TRP A 165 -16.50 -9.20 9.03
CA TRP A 165 -17.43 -8.09 8.88
C TRP A 165 -18.56 -8.15 9.91
N HIS A 166 -19.15 -9.32 10.10
CA HIS A 166 -20.44 -9.43 10.78
C HIS A 166 -20.35 -9.80 12.26
N ASP A 167 -19.35 -10.59 12.66
CA ASP A 167 -19.30 -11.13 14.03
C ASP A 167 -18.57 -10.24 15.03
N ILE A 168 -17.82 -9.26 14.56
CA ILE A 168 -17.13 -8.31 15.43
C ILE A 168 -18.10 -7.18 15.79
N PRO A 169 -18.36 -6.90 17.07
CA PRO A 169 -19.21 -5.78 17.47
C PRO A 169 -18.67 -4.45 16.94
N MET A 170 -19.55 -3.56 16.45
CA MET A 170 -19.17 -2.22 16.00
C MET A 170 -18.45 -1.39 17.10
N THR A 171 -18.87 -1.55 18.36
CA THR A 171 -18.30 -0.82 19.51
C THR A 171 -17.65 -1.76 20.50
N PRO A 172 -16.54 -1.36 21.15
CA PRO A 172 -15.88 -2.18 22.16
C PRO A 172 -16.68 -2.22 23.46
N SER A 173 -16.69 -3.36 24.14
CA SER A 173 -17.31 -3.51 25.46
C SER A 173 -16.47 -2.92 26.60
N SER A 174 -15.20 -2.55 26.33
CA SER A 174 -14.25 -2.06 27.32
C SER A 174 -14.46 -0.59 27.74
N THR A 175 -15.28 0.16 27.00
CA THR A 175 -15.57 1.57 27.29
C THR A 175 -17.01 1.92 26.93
N SER A 176 -17.51 3.00 27.51
CA SER A 176 -18.81 3.60 27.21
C SER A 176 -18.69 4.99 26.59
N GLU A 177 -17.47 5.40 26.23
CA GLU A 177 -17.24 6.63 25.46
C GLU A 177 -17.98 6.54 24.11
N PRO A 178 -18.81 7.55 23.77
CA PRO A 178 -19.77 7.43 22.67
C PRO A 178 -19.13 7.46 21.27
N ASN A 179 -17.89 7.94 21.16
CA ASN A 179 -17.15 8.07 19.90
C ASN A 179 -15.98 7.07 19.77
N ILE A 180 -16.08 5.91 20.45
CA ILE A 180 -15.13 4.81 20.31
C ILE A 180 -15.75 3.68 19.51
N ILE A 181 -15.04 3.22 18.49
CA ILE A 181 -15.41 2.09 17.62
C ILE A 181 -14.39 0.95 17.73
N ASN A 182 -14.77 -0.26 17.33
CA ASN A 182 -13.80 -1.28 16.95
C ASN A 182 -13.35 -1.03 15.51
N PHE A 183 -12.06 -0.94 15.30
CA PHE A 183 -11.41 -0.85 14.00
C PHE A 183 -10.74 -2.19 13.66
N LEU A 184 -11.16 -2.82 12.57
CA LEU A 184 -10.49 -3.99 12.02
C LEU A 184 -9.41 -3.55 11.02
N VAL A 185 -8.16 -3.91 11.28
CA VAL A 185 -7.03 -3.56 10.41
C VAL A 185 -6.94 -4.52 9.22
N GLU A 186 -6.99 -3.98 8.01
CA GLU A 186 -6.78 -4.75 6.77
C GLU A 186 -5.39 -4.51 6.20
N ILE A 187 -4.93 -3.25 6.21
CA ILE A 187 -3.65 -2.84 5.65
C ILE A 187 -2.86 -2.13 6.75
N PRO A 188 -1.83 -2.79 7.30
CA PRO A 188 -0.89 -2.15 8.21
C PRO A 188 -0.23 -0.93 7.58
N LYS A 189 0.05 0.08 8.40
CA LYS A 189 0.82 1.26 8.00
C LYS A 189 2.13 0.86 7.33
N TYR A 190 2.47 1.56 6.25
CA TYR A 190 3.61 1.29 5.38
C TYR A 190 3.55 -0.01 4.58
N MET A 191 2.38 -0.62 4.43
CA MET A 191 2.14 -1.74 3.52
C MET A 191 1.38 -1.28 2.27
N SER A 192 1.86 -1.64 1.08
CA SER A 192 1.24 -1.25 -0.19
C SER A 192 0.28 -2.28 -0.77
N ALA A 193 0.30 -3.54 -0.32
CA ALA A 193 -0.64 -4.55 -0.80
C ALA A 193 -2.06 -4.14 -0.43
N LYS A 194 -2.96 -4.05 -1.42
CA LYS A 194 -4.36 -3.68 -1.19
C LYS A 194 -5.07 -4.92 -0.64
N MET A 195 -5.19 -4.97 0.69
CA MET A 195 -5.90 -6.02 1.40
C MET A 195 -7.28 -5.52 1.77
N GLU A 196 -8.26 -6.41 1.72
CA GLU A 196 -9.66 -6.09 2.04
C GLU A 196 -10.39 -7.34 2.50
N VAL A 197 -11.41 -7.13 3.33
CA VAL A 197 -12.42 -8.13 3.65
C VAL A 197 -13.20 -8.43 2.36
N SER A 198 -13.11 -9.68 1.92
CA SER A 198 -13.82 -10.15 0.74
C SER A 198 -15.30 -10.32 1.06
N LYS A 199 -16.14 -9.33 0.74
CA LYS A 199 -17.61 -9.36 0.96
C LYS A 199 -18.26 -10.66 0.48
N GLU A 200 -17.90 -11.11 -0.72
CA GLU A 200 -18.50 -12.30 -1.34
C GLU A 200 -17.96 -13.63 -0.81
N HIS A 201 -16.96 -13.59 0.07
CA HIS A 201 -16.42 -14.79 0.68
C HIS A 201 -17.36 -15.26 1.81
N PRO A 202 -17.71 -16.55 1.92
CA PRO A 202 -18.69 -17.02 2.91
C PRO A 202 -18.39 -16.67 4.37
N ILE A 203 -17.10 -16.46 4.68
CA ILE A 203 -16.60 -16.09 6.01
C ILE A 203 -15.92 -14.70 6.01
N ASN A 204 -16.10 -13.94 4.93
CA ASN A 204 -15.54 -12.60 4.74
C ASN A 204 -14.05 -12.51 5.09
N ALA A 205 -13.23 -13.43 4.55
CA ALA A 205 -11.78 -13.47 4.82
C ALA A 205 -11.09 -12.20 4.30
N ILE A 206 -10.01 -11.77 4.95
CA ILE A 206 -9.15 -10.70 4.39
C ILE A 206 -8.31 -11.31 3.27
N LYS A 207 -8.43 -10.75 2.06
CA LYS A 207 -7.75 -11.19 0.85
C LYS A 207 -7.10 -9.99 0.15
N GLN A 208 -6.18 -10.26 -0.76
CA GLN A 208 -5.61 -9.19 -1.59
C GLN A 208 -6.54 -8.93 -2.77
N ASP A 209 -6.86 -7.66 -3.01
CA ASP A 209 -7.56 -7.24 -4.22
C ASP A 209 -6.72 -7.55 -5.47
N MET A 210 -7.39 -7.84 -6.58
CA MET A 210 -6.78 -8.27 -7.83
C MET A 210 -7.09 -7.27 -8.94
N ASN A 211 -6.06 -6.89 -9.70
CA ASN A 211 -6.24 -6.13 -10.93
C ASN A 211 -7.03 -6.94 -11.96
N LYS A 212 -7.58 -6.25 -12.97
CA LYS A 212 -8.35 -6.87 -14.06
C LYS A 212 -7.58 -7.93 -14.85
N ASP A 213 -6.26 -7.87 -14.86
CA ASP A 213 -5.37 -8.84 -15.50
C ASP A 213 -5.09 -10.07 -14.61
N GLY A 214 -5.67 -10.13 -13.41
CA GLY A 214 -5.45 -11.20 -12.44
C GLY A 214 -4.15 -11.06 -11.64
N SER A 215 -3.42 -9.94 -11.76
CA SER A 215 -2.27 -9.65 -10.90
C SER A 215 -2.70 -9.07 -9.54
N PRO A 216 -1.99 -9.36 -8.43
CA PRO A 216 -2.32 -8.79 -7.13
C PRO A 216 -2.15 -7.27 -7.13
N ARG A 217 -3.09 -6.56 -6.52
CA ARG A 217 -3.11 -5.09 -6.50
C ARG A 217 -2.24 -4.54 -5.37
N TYR A 218 -1.47 -3.52 -5.72
CA TYR A 218 -0.66 -2.73 -4.79
C TYR A 218 -0.93 -1.25 -5.04
N TYR A 219 -0.87 -0.44 -3.99
CA TYR A 219 -0.81 1.01 -4.13
C TYR A 219 0.50 1.40 -4.80
N THR A 220 0.40 2.14 -5.91
CA THR A 220 1.55 2.53 -6.75
C THR A 220 1.91 4.01 -6.64
N TYR A 221 1.02 4.86 -6.11
CA TYR A 221 1.27 6.30 -5.92
C TYR A 221 2.23 6.57 -4.76
N GLY A 222 2.11 5.77 -3.70
CA GLY A 222 2.89 5.88 -2.49
C GLY A 222 2.41 4.85 -1.48
N THR A 223 3.22 4.59 -0.46
CA THR A 223 2.85 3.66 0.60
C THR A 223 1.94 4.36 1.61
N PRO A 224 0.82 3.74 2.02
CA PRO A 224 -0.04 4.27 3.08
C PRO A 224 0.76 4.63 4.34
N PHE A 225 0.60 5.86 4.83
CA PHE A 225 1.21 6.37 6.06
C PHE A 225 0.25 6.33 7.25
N PHE A 226 -0.83 5.57 7.11
CA PHE A 226 -1.88 5.30 8.08
C PHE A 226 -2.15 3.81 8.11
N ASN A 227 -2.70 3.30 9.23
CA ASN A 227 -3.31 1.97 9.22
C ASN A 227 -4.69 2.09 8.57
N TYR A 228 -5.06 1.13 7.73
CA TYR A 228 -6.31 1.14 6.99
C TYR A 228 -7.11 -0.14 7.22
N GLY A 229 -8.42 -0.01 7.15
CA GLY A 229 -9.36 -1.11 7.24
C GLY A 229 -10.76 -0.55 7.42
N LEU A 230 -11.55 -1.18 8.29
CA LEU A 230 -12.99 -0.90 8.35
C LEU A 230 -13.58 -0.87 9.75
N ILE A 231 -14.82 -0.37 9.83
CA ILE A 231 -15.72 -0.53 10.98
C ILE A 231 -16.60 -1.76 10.77
N PRO A 232 -16.48 -2.83 11.59
CA PRO A 232 -17.36 -3.99 11.51
C PRO A 232 -18.82 -3.61 11.69
N GLN A 233 -19.72 -4.42 11.14
CA GLN A 233 -21.17 -4.22 11.22
C GLN A 233 -21.66 -2.87 10.67
N THR A 234 -20.98 -2.29 9.70
CA THR A 234 -21.45 -1.11 8.95
C THR A 234 -21.61 -1.46 7.47
N TRP A 235 -22.46 -0.71 6.75
CA TRP A 235 -22.63 -0.89 5.30
C TRP A 235 -23.06 0.42 4.61
N GLU A 236 -22.27 0.84 3.62
CA GLU A 236 -22.51 1.96 2.70
C GLU A 236 -23.44 1.51 1.56
N ASP A 237 -24.75 1.43 1.85
CA ASP A 237 -25.75 0.97 0.90
C ASP A 237 -25.78 1.81 -0.42
N PRO A 238 -25.56 1.20 -1.60
CA PRO A 238 -25.54 1.90 -2.89
C PRO A 238 -26.90 2.52 -3.30
N ALA A 239 -28.00 2.06 -2.69
CA ALA A 239 -29.33 2.61 -2.91
C ALA A 239 -29.52 3.98 -2.24
N ILE A 240 -28.77 4.28 -1.19
CA ILE A 240 -28.88 5.54 -0.45
C ILE A 240 -27.96 6.57 -1.09
N LYS A 241 -28.54 7.69 -1.54
CA LYS A 241 -27.80 8.76 -2.21
C LYS A 241 -27.34 9.84 -1.25
N SER A 242 -26.09 10.28 -1.38
CA SER A 242 -25.54 11.46 -0.71
C SER A 242 -26.23 12.75 -1.17
N ALA A 243 -25.90 13.87 -0.53
CA ALA A 243 -26.41 15.18 -0.92
C ALA A 243 -26.06 15.55 -2.38
N GLU A 244 -24.97 15.00 -2.91
CA GLU A 244 -24.51 15.19 -4.29
C GLU A 244 -25.09 14.16 -5.27
N GLY A 245 -25.87 13.19 -4.78
CA GLY A 245 -26.58 12.20 -5.60
C GLY A 245 -25.82 10.90 -5.84
N HIS A 246 -24.68 10.69 -5.17
CA HIS A 246 -23.84 9.50 -5.29
C HIS A 246 -24.34 8.38 -4.35
N GLY A 247 -24.38 7.12 -4.79
CA GLY A 247 -24.70 5.99 -3.90
C GLY A 247 -23.49 5.60 -3.06
N GLY A 248 -23.67 4.87 -1.95
CA GLY A 248 -22.55 4.22 -1.25
C GLY A 248 -21.78 3.24 -2.15
N ASP A 249 -20.52 2.98 -1.81
CA ASP A 249 -19.60 2.06 -2.50
C ASP A 249 -19.90 0.56 -2.26
N ASN A 250 -20.97 0.27 -1.50
CA ASN A 250 -21.42 -1.08 -1.18
C ASN A 250 -20.45 -1.85 -0.27
N ASP A 251 -19.57 -1.16 0.46
CA ASP A 251 -18.62 -1.72 1.42
C ASP A 251 -18.94 -1.34 2.88
N PRO A 252 -18.28 -1.95 3.87
CA PRO A 252 -18.25 -1.42 5.23
C PRO A 252 -17.55 -0.06 5.25
N LEU A 253 -17.87 0.78 6.24
CA LEU A 253 -17.21 2.09 6.37
C LEU A 253 -15.70 1.95 6.55
N ASP A 254 -14.96 2.69 5.73
CA ASP A 254 -13.51 2.73 5.76
C ASP A 254 -12.97 3.55 6.93
N VAL A 255 -11.83 3.12 7.44
CA VAL A 255 -11.12 3.76 8.56
C VAL A 255 -9.68 4.03 8.17
N MET A 256 -9.23 5.23 8.50
CA MET A 256 -7.83 5.65 8.45
C MET A 256 -7.38 6.04 9.86
N GLU A 257 -6.51 5.21 10.41
CA GLU A 257 -6.00 5.34 11.78
C GLU A 257 -4.58 5.93 11.76
N PHE A 258 -4.36 6.98 12.55
CA PHE A 258 -3.16 7.82 12.51
C PHE A 258 -2.17 7.60 13.66
N GLY A 259 -2.17 6.39 14.21
CA GLY A 259 -1.20 5.94 15.20
C GLY A 259 0.23 6.06 14.72
N SER A 260 1.15 6.09 15.67
CA SER A 260 2.59 6.17 15.42
C SER A 260 3.09 4.87 14.79
N GLU A 261 2.63 3.74 15.30
CA GLU A 261 3.09 2.40 14.93
C GLU A 261 2.18 1.70 13.89
N PRO A 262 2.74 0.80 13.07
CA PRO A 262 1.94 -0.15 12.30
C PRO A 262 1.17 -1.10 13.20
N LEU A 263 -0.13 -1.24 12.94
CA LEU A 263 -0.99 -2.22 13.62
C LEU A 263 -1.01 -3.54 12.82
N PRO A 264 -1.04 -4.71 13.48
CA PRO A 264 -1.05 -5.99 12.77
C PRO A 264 -2.32 -6.18 11.92
N MET A 265 -2.18 -6.83 10.76
CA MET A 265 -3.30 -7.21 9.90
C MET A 265 -4.24 -8.17 10.64
N GLY A 266 -5.54 -7.92 10.58
CA GLY A 266 -6.57 -8.67 11.30
C GLY A 266 -6.67 -8.35 12.80
N SER A 267 -5.91 -7.37 13.30
CA SER A 267 -6.08 -6.90 14.69
C SER A 267 -7.34 -6.03 14.81
N ILE A 268 -7.99 -6.12 15.98
CA ILE A 268 -9.19 -5.34 16.31
C ILE A 268 -8.80 -4.32 17.38
N ASN A 269 -8.88 -3.04 17.05
CA ASN A 269 -8.37 -1.96 17.88
C ASN A 269 -9.50 -0.99 18.25
N PRO A 270 -9.79 -0.78 19.54
CA PRO A 270 -10.63 0.33 19.98
C PRO A 270 -10.03 1.67 19.53
N CYS A 271 -10.76 2.44 18.73
CA CYS A 271 -10.27 3.70 18.16
C CYS A 271 -11.23 4.85 18.47
N ARG A 272 -10.65 6.02 18.81
CA ARG A 272 -11.39 7.26 18.97
C ARG A 272 -11.61 7.93 17.64
N VAL A 273 -12.87 8.15 17.28
CA VAL A 273 -13.27 8.89 16.08
C VAL A 273 -12.99 10.38 16.28
N LEU A 274 -12.34 10.99 15.29
CA LEU A 274 -11.96 12.40 15.25
C LEU A 274 -12.77 13.20 14.20
N GLY A 275 -13.23 12.53 13.16
CA GLY A 275 -14.02 13.10 12.07
C GLY A 275 -14.08 12.15 10.87
N SER A 276 -14.57 12.63 9.73
CA SER A 276 -14.56 11.87 8.48
C SER A 276 -14.42 12.77 7.25
N LEU A 277 -13.89 12.21 6.16
CA LEU A 277 -13.91 12.79 4.82
C LEU A 277 -14.87 11.98 3.95
N GLU A 278 -15.52 12.65 3.00
CA GLU A 278 -16.43 12.04 2.02
C GLU A 278 -15.75 12.07 0.67
N LEU A 279 -15.20 10.93 0.25
CA LEU A 279 -14.57 10.74 -1.05
C LEU A 279 -15.65 10.40 -2.07
N ILE A 280 -15.56 11.03 -3.24
CA ILE A 280 -16.33 10.64 -4.41
C ILE A 280 -15.39 9.80 -5.28
N ASP A 281 -15.50 8.49 -5.12
CA ASP A 281 -14.64 7.53 -5.80
C ASP A 281 -15.38 6.93 -7.02
N GLU A 282 -14.94 7.26 -8.23
CA GLU A 282 -15.52 6.77 -9.49
C GLU A 282 -17.07 6.91 -9.59
N GLY A 283 -17.66 7.87 -8.86
CA GLY A 283 -19.10 8.15 -8.84
C GLY A 283 -19.86 7.58 -7.63
N GLU A 284 -19.15 6.97 -6.69
CA GLU A 284 -19.66 6.39 -5.44
C GLU A 284 -19.23 7.25 -4.24
N THR A 285 -20.04 7.23 -3.19
CA THR A 285 -19.75 7.85 -1.90
C THR A 285 -18.96 6.84 -1.09
N ASP A 286 -17.78 7.27 -0.66
CA ASP A 286 -16.81 6.43 0.03
C ASP A 286 -16.28 7.21 1.25
N HIS A 287 -16.95 7.04 2.40
CA HIS A 287 -16.58 7.76 3.61
C HIS A 287 -15.30 7.20 4.23
N LYS A 288 -14.33 8.08 4.49
CA LYS A 288 -13.10 7.77 5.21
C LYS A 288 -13.18 8.29 6.64
N VAL A 289 -13.44 7.40 7.60
CA VAL A 289 -13.45 7.74 9.03
C VAL A 289 -12.02 7.94 9.53
N LEU A 290 -11.77 9.07 10.19
CA LEU A 290 -10.47 9.45 10.72
C LEU A 290 -10.44 9.16 12.22
N CYS A 291 -9.47 8.36 12.67
CA CYS A 291 -9.40 7.96 14.07
C CYS A 291 -7.96 7.80 14.60
N ILE A 292 -7.87 7.58 15.91
CA ILE A 292 -6.63 7.16 16.58
C ILE A 292 -6.91 5.99 17.52
N SER A 293 -6.05 4.96 17.47
CA SER A 293 -6.14 3.82 18.38
C SER A 293 -5.95 4.26 19.83
N LEU A 294 -6.77 3.73 20.74
CA LEU A 294 -6.65 3.99 22.17
C LEU A 294 -5.35 3.45 22.79
N SER A 295 -4.66 2.54 22.10
CA SER A 295 -3.35 2.02 22.51
C SER A 295 -2.18 2.91 22.07
N ASP A 296 -2.41 3.91 21.21
CA ASP A 296 -1.35 4.82 20.77
C ASP A 296 -0.92 5.75 21.92
N LYS A 297 0.38 6.03 21.99
CA LYS A 297 0.98 6.89 23.03
C LYS A 297 0.42 8.32 23.04
N ASP A 298 -0.04 8.83 21.90
CA ASP A 298 -0.57 10.18 21.75
C ASP A 298 -2.10 10.22 21.89
N ALA A 299 -2.78 9.07 22.00
CA ALA A 299 -4.24 8.96 22.05
C ALA A 299 -4.86 9.67 23.25
N ALA A 300 -4.14 9.79 24.37
CA ALA A 300 -4.61 10.54 25.53
C ALA A 300 -4.69 12.06 25.27
N ASN A 301 -4.01 12.56 24.24
CA ASN A 301 -3.95 13.98 23.90
C ASN A 301 -4.71 14.36 22.64
N ILE A 302 -5.10 13.38 21.81
CA ILE A 302 -5.78 13.59 20.53
C ILE A 302 -7.25 13.21 20.66
N HIS A 303 -8.12 14.21 20.76
CA HIS A 303 -9.57 14.07 20.92
C HIS A 303 -10.37 14.74 19.80
N SER A 304 -9.70 15.48 18.91
CA SER A 304 -10.29 16.22 17.80
C SER A 304 -9.33 16.37 16.62
N MET A 305 -9.82 16.83 15.47
CA MET A 305 -8.97 17.16 14.31
C MET A 305 -7.97 18.29 14.62
N ASP A 306 -8.32 19.25 15.49
CA ASP A 306 -7.41 20.31 15.92
C ASP A 306 -6.27 19.75 16.78
N ASP A 307 -6.55 18.75 17.62
CA ASP A 307 -5.49 18.05 18.36
C ASP A 307 -4.59 17.26 17.41
N LEU A 308 -5.19 16.59 16.42
CA LEU A 308 -4.44 15.83 15.42
C LEU A 308 -3.46 16.74 14.68
N GLU A 309 -3.89 17.91 14.22
CA GLU A 309 -3.00 18.89 13.57
C GLU A 309 -1.91 19.41 14.52
N ARG A 310 -2.21 19.60 15.81
CA ARG A 310 -1.19 20.03 16.80
C ARG A 310 -0.13 18.97 17.08
N TYR A 311 -0.50 17.70 17.12
CA TYR A 311 0.40 16.59 17.44
C TYR A 311 1.05 15.95 16.21
N LYS A 312 0.40 16.04 15.05
CA LYS A 312 0.82 15.47 13.76
C LYS A 312 0.61 16.52 12.65
N PRO A 313 1.36 17.63 12.67
CA PRO A 313 1.13 18.78 11.78
C PRO A 313 1.27 18.41 10.31
N GLY A 314 0.34 18.92 9.48
CA GLY A 314 0.29 18.68 8.04
C GLY A 314 -0.26 17.32 7.62
N LEU A 315 -0.58 16.42 8.55
CA LEU A 315 -1.06 15.07 8.25
C LEU A 315 -2.35 15.09 7.43
N LEU A 316 -3.29 15.99 7.74
CA LEU A 316 -4.54 16.12 6.99
C LEU A 316 -4.29 16.56 5.54
N ASN A 317 -3.33 17.45 5.30
CA ASN A 317 -2.99 17.91 3.95
C ASN A 317 -2.39 16.78 3.11
N ILE A 318 -1.50 15.98 3.71
CA ILE A 318 -0.92 14.80 3.04
C ILE A 318 -2.01 13.77 2.75
N LEU A 319 -2.96 13.59 3.67
CA LEU A 319 -4.09 12.68 3.47
C LEU A 319 -4.99 13.11 2.31
N ILE A 320 -5.32 14.39 2.24
CA ILE A 320 -6.13 14.93 1.14
C ILE A 320 -5.42 14.72 -0.20
N ASP A 321 -4.11 15.02 -0.30
CA ASP A 321 -3.34 14.75 -1.52
C ASP A 321 -3.37 13.26 -1.89
N TRP A 322 -3.13 12.37 -0.91
CA TRP A 322 -3.17 10.94 -1.13
C TRP A 322 -4.54 10.49 -1.65
N LEU A 323 -5.64 10.89 -0.99
CA LEU A 323 -7.00 10.51 -1.38
C LEU A 323 -7.38 10.99 -2.78
N THR A 324 -6.94 12.19 -3.15
CA THR A 324 -7.15 12.75 -4.48
C THR A 324 -6.36 12.00 -5.56
N ARG A 325 -5.14 11.51 -5.25
CA ARG A 325 -4.19 11.08 -6.29
C ARG A 325 -3.80 9.61 -6.30
N TYR A 326 -4.15 8.82 -5.29
CA TYR A 326 -3.60 7.47 -5.15
C TYR A 326 -3.87 6.53 -6.34
N LYS A 327 -4.89 6.81 -7.16
CA LYS A 327 -5.25 6.06 -8.37
C LYS A 327 -4.60 6.59 -9.66
N THR A 328 -3.93 7.74 -9.65
CA THR A 328 -3.40 8.35 -10.88
C THR A 328 -2.21 7.59 -11.46
N SER A 329 -1.40 6.97 -10.61
CA SER A 329 -0.30 6.08 -11.01
C SER A 329 -0.77 4.80 -11.70
N ASP A 330 -2.03 4.40 -11.45
CA ASP A 330 -2.70 3.31 -12.16
C ASP A 330 -3.29 3.76 -13.51
N GLY A 331 -3.30 5.07 -13.78
CA GLY A 331 -3.82 5.70 -14.99
C GLY A 331 -5.29 6.10 -14.90
N LYS A 332 -5.85 6.18 -13.69
CA LYS A 332 -7.20 6.73 -13.45
C LYS A 332 -7.12 8.26 -13.25
N SER A 333 -8.27 8.94 -13.29
CA SER A 333 -8.37 10.36 -12.96
C SER A 333 -8.14 10.62 -11.47
N GLU A 334 -7.92 11.88 -11.12
CA GLU A 334 -7.97 12.31 -9.72
C GLU A 334 -9.38 12.10 -9.15
N ASN A 335 -9.45 11.69 -7.88
CA ASN A 335 -10.70 11.61 -7.12
C ASN A 335 -11.10 13.00 -6.60
N ALA A 336 -12.37 13.17 -6.28
CA ALA A 336 -12.87 14.38 -5.64
C ALA A 336 -13.27 14.10 -4.19
N LEU A 337 -13.16 15.12 -3.33
CA LEU A 337 -13.76 15.13 -2.00
C LEU A 337 -14.97 16.07 -2.03
N ALA A 338 -16.07 15.70 -1.39
CA ALA A 338 -17.22 16.62 -1.20
C ALA A 338 -16.80 17.88 -0.42
N SER A 339 -15.79 17.75 0.44
CA SER A 339 -15.16 18.85 1.17
C SER A 339 -13.76 18.45 1.64
N ASN A 340 -12.79 19.37 1.50
CA ASN A 340 -11.46 19.23 2.09
C ASN A 340 -11.45 19.45 3.62
N THR A 341 -12.54 19.97 4.19
CA THR A 341 -12.71 20.07 5.64
C THR A 341 -13.42 18.81 6.15
N PRO A 342 -12.83 18.06 7.09
CA PRO A 342 -13.46 16.91 7.71
C PRO A 342 -14.77 17.27 8.40
N LYS A 343 -15.72 16.34 8.39
CA LYS A 343 -16.94 16.42 9.20
C LYS A 343 -16.58 16.30 10.68
N THR A 344 -17.40 16.93 11.52
CA THR A 344 -17.27 16.88 12.99
C THR A 344 -17.52 15.47 13.52
N ILE A 345 -16.98 15.15 14.70
CA ILE A 345 -17.20 13.88 15.42
C ILE A 345 -18.68 13.49 15.47
N ASP A 346 -19.58 14.40 15.88
CA ASP A 346 -21.01 14.10 16.01
C ASP A 346 -21.64 13.66 14.68
N HIS A 347 -21.33 14.38 13.60
CA HIS A 347 -21.79 14.03 12.26
C HIS A 347 -21.20 12.71 11.77
N THR A 348 -19.91 12.45 12.04
CA THR A 348 -19.28 11.18 11.71
C THR A 348 -19.91 10.02 12.48
N MET A 349 -20.19 10.18 13.78
CA MET A 349 -20.87 9.17 14.58
C MET A 349 -22.32 8.94 14.12
N GLN A 350 -22.99 9.97 13.60
CA GLN A 350 -24.28 9.80 12.93
C GLN A 350 -24.17 8.91 11.68
N ILE A 351 -23.19 9.18 10.81
CA ILE A 351 -22.93 8.36 9.61
C ILE A 351 -22.66 6.89 9.99
N ILE A 352 -21.83 6.66 11.02
CA ILE A 352 -21.53 5.32 11.55
C ILE A 352 -22.81 4.64 12.07
N GLY A 353 -23.65 5.37 12.82
CA GLY A 353 -24.93 4.84 13.31
C GLY A 353 -25.87 4.47 12.16
N GLU A 354 -26.01 5.33 11.16
CA GLU A 354 -26.88 5.09 10.00
C GLU A 354 -26.42 3.88 9.17
N THR A 355 -25.12 3.76 8.90
CA THR A 355 -24.55 2.60 8.18
C THR A 355 -24.65 1.31 8.98
N HIS A 356 -24.64 1.38 10.32
CA HIS A 356 -24.93 0.23 11.18
C HIS A 356 -26.40 -0.21 11.12
N GLU A 357 -27.35 0.73 11.06
CA GLU A 357 -28.76 0.39 10.80
C GLU A 357 -28.95 -0.26 9.43
N ARG A 358 -28.25 0.23 8.40
CA ARG A 358 -28.25 -0.37 7.06
C ARG A 358 -27.68 -1.78 7.07
N TRP A 359 -26.58 -2.02 7.79
CA TRP A 359 -26.05 -3.37 8.00
C TRP A 359 -27.04 -4.29 8.74
N LYS A 360 -27.76 -3.78 9.75
CA LYS A 360 -28.82 -4.55 10.42
C LYS A 360 -29.93 -4.95 9.45
N ALA A 361 -30.34 -4.06 8.56
CA ALA A 361 -31.30 -4.36 7.49
C ALA A 361 -30.76 -5.40 6.50
N LEU A 362 -29.48 -5.28 6.10
CA LEU A 362 -28.78 -6.26 5.28
C LEU A 362 -28.76 -7.66 5.93
N CYS A 363 -28.64 -7.73 7.26
CA CYS A 363 -28.73 -8.97 8.02
C CYS A 363 -30.16 -9.41 8.36
N GLY A 364 -31.18 -8.63 7.99
CA GLY A 364 -32.59 -8.87 8.37
C GLY A 364 -32.87 -8.77 9.87
N LEU A 365 -31.99 -8.11 10.63
CA LEU A 365 -32.11 -7.91 12.08
C LEU A 365 -33.11 -6.81 12.46
N ASP A 366 -33.47 -5.96 11.51
CA ASP A 366 -34.55 -4.96 11.62
C ASP A 366 -35.95 -5.53 11.30
N GLY A 367 -36.02 -6.83 10.97
CA GLY A 367 -37.23 -7.51 10.53
C GLY A 367 -37.40 -7.58 9.01
N THR A 368 -36.48 -7.01 8.23
CA THR A 368 -36.43 -7.14 6.77
C THR A 368 -36.16 -8.61 6.40
N PRO A 369 -37.04 -9.28 5.64
CA PRO A 369 -36.76 -10.65 5.22
C PRO A 369 -35.55 -10.69 4.29
N ILE A 370 -34.54 -11.49 4.60
CA ILE A 370 -33.34 -11.65 3.73
C ILE A 370 -33.73 -12.05 2.30
N SER A 371 -34.81 -12.81 2.12
CA SER A 371 -35.35 -13.16 0.80
C SER A 371 -35.87 -11.97 -0.03
N SER A 372 -36.02 -10.79 0.57
CA SER A 372 -36.43 -9.56 -0.09
C SER A 372 -35.25 -8.66 -0.49
N LEU A 373 -34.04 -9.00 -0.08
CA LEU A 373 -32.82 -8.29 -0.50
C LEU A 373 -32.52 -8.56 -1.97
N ASP A 374 -31.74 -7.67 -2.58
CA ASP A 374 -31.22 -7.89 -3.92
C ASP A 374 -30.42 -9.22 -3.96
N PRO A 375 -30.59 -10.07 -4.98
CA PRO A 375 -29.87 -11.34 -5.08
C PRO A 375 -28.34 -11.22 -4.96
N SER A 376 -27.76 -10.09 -5.37
CA SER A 376 -26.33 -9.82 -5.20
C SER A 376 -25.91 -9.70 -3.74
N ALA A 377 -26.77 -9.16 -2.86
CA ALA A 377 -26.47 -9.03 -1.44
C ALA A 377 -26.44 -10.40 -0.71
N LEU A 378 -27.04 -11.44 -1.29
CA LEU A 378 -27.02 -12.79 -0.71
C LEU A 378 -25.63 -13.44 -0.72
N THR A 379 -24.68 -12.91 -1.51
CA THR A 379 -23.31 -13.40 -1.53
C THR A 379 -22.47 -12.86 -0.37
N PHE A 380 -22.99 -11.91 0.42
CA PHE A 380 -22.19 -11.14 1.39
C PHE A 380 -21.78 -11.89 2.66
N GLY A 381 -21.93 -13.21 2.73
CA GLY A 381 -21.59 -13.99 3.93
C GLY A 381 -22.60 -13.83 5.07
N LEU A 382 -23.87 -13.55 4.75
CA LEU A 382 -24.96 -13.29 5.70
C LEU A 382 -25.34 -14.50 6.59
N ASP A 383 -24.67 -15.65 6.41
CA ASP A 383 -24.82 -16.85 7.24
C ASP A 383 -24.07 -16.80 8.58
N SER A 384 -23.26 -15.77 8.81
CA SER A 384 -22.54 -15.59 10.08
C SER A 384 -23.47 -15.59 11.31
N PRO A 385 -23.03 -16.11 12.47
CA PRO A 385 -23.84 -16.18 13.68
C PRO A 385 -24.51 -14.84 14.06
N SER A 386 -23.76 -13.74 14.03
CA SER A 386 -24.28 -12.43 14.45
C SER A 386 -25.32 -11.87 13.47
N CYS A 387 -25.12 -12.10 12.17
CA CYS A 387 -26.10 -11.72 11.14
C CYS A 387 -27.38 -12.58 11.22
N ARG A 388 -27.29 -13.79 11.78
CA ARG A 388 -28.43 -14.67 12.10
C ARG A 388 -29.07 -14.38 13.47
N GLY A 389 -28.67 -13.32 14.16
CA GLY A 389 -29.24 -12.90 15.45
C GLY A 389 -28.71 -13.69 16.65
N ALA A 390 -27.65 -14.48 16.50
CA ALA A 390 -26.93 -15.02 17.65
C ALA A 390 -26.14 -13.90 18.34
N ALA A 391 -25.97 -13.99 19.66
CA ALA A 391 -25.08 -13.08 20.36
C ALA A 391 -23.65 -13.22 19.80
N ALA A 392 -23.01 -12.10 19.49
CA ALA A 392 -21.61 -12.08 19.08
C ALA A 392 -20.77 -12.85 20.11
N PRO A 393 -19.82 -13.72 19.68
CA PRO A 393 -18.95 -14.41 20.61
C PRO A 393 -18.20 -13.36 21.44
N ALA A 394 -18.12 -13.58 22.76
CA ALA A 394 -17.33 -12.70 23.62
C ALA A 394 -15.88 -12.75 23.14
N ALA A 395 -15.33 -11.61 22.74
CA ALA A 395 -13.91 -11.50 22.42
C ALA A 395 -13.10 -12.08 23.59
N VAL A 396 -12.27 -13.09 23.33
CA VAL A 396 -11.41 -13.67 24.37
C VAL A 396 -10.33 -12.64 24.64
N VAL A 397 -10.47 -11.91 25.75
CA VAL A 397 -9.48 -10.92 26.20
C VAL A 397 -8.12 -11.60 26.28
N PRO A 398 -7.10 -11.17 25.51
CA PRO A 398 -5.77 -11.75 25.63
C PRO A 398 -5.26 -11.47 27.05
N PRO A 399 -4.59 -12.44 27.71
CA PRO A 399 -4.08 -12.24 29.05
C PRO A 399 -3.13 -11.05 29.06
N THR A 400 -3.33 -10.14 30.02
CA THR A 400 -2.44 -9.03 30.30
C THR A 400 -1.07 -9.61 30.60
N THR A 401 -0.11 -9.46 29.69
CA THR A 401 1.28 -9.84 29.95
C THR A 401 1.82 -8.89 31.00
N THR A 402 1.76 -9.34 32.25
CA THR A 402 2.48 -8.69 33.35
C THR A 402 3.96 -8.86 33.02
N THR A 403 4.65 -7.76 32.71
CA THR A 403 6.09 -7.76 32.45
C THR A 403 6.81 -8.10 33.75
N THR A 404 7.06 -9.38 34.01
CA THR A 404 8.09 -9.79 34.96
C THR A 404 9.44 -9.63 34.26
N ALA A 405 10.23 -8.67 34.72
CA ALA A 405 11.60 -8.47 34.31
C ALA A 405 12.40 -9.77 34.52
N ALA A 406 12.72 -10.46 33.43
CA ALA A 406 13.67 -11.56 33.44
C ALA A 406 15.07 -10.98 33.30
N THR A 407 15.85 -11.07 34.38
CA THR A 407 17.27 -10.77 34.42
C THR A 407 18.01 -11.71 33.46
N THR A 408 18.47 -11.19 32.32
CA THR A 408 19.37 -11.91 31.42
C THR A 408 20.79 -11.84 31.96
N ALA A 409 21.33 -12.99 32.36
CA ALA A 409 22.74 -13.16 32.62
C ALA A 409 23.50 -13.11 31.28
N SER A 410 24.50 -12.24 31.19
CA SER A 410 25.38 -12.15 30.02
C SER A 410 26.33 -13.34 29.98
N THR A 411 26.27 -14.14 28.91
CA THR A 411 27.40 -14.96 28.48
C THR A 411 28.03 -14.31 27.26
N THR A 412 29.17 -13.67 27.49
CA THR A 412 30.09 -13.19 26.46
C THR A 412 30.66 -14.38 25.68
N SER A 413 30.36 -14.47 24.39
CA SER A 413 31.18 -15.24 23.43
C SER A 413 31.86 -14.26 22.49
N THR A 414 33.15 -14.06 22.69
CA THR A 414 34.06 -13.38 21.77
C THR A 414 34.11 -14.13 20.44
N VAL A 415 33.65 -13.51 19.35
CA VAL A 415 33.99 -13.92 17.98
C VAL A 415 34.96 -12.87 17.45
N GLY A 416 36.16 -13.34 17.11
CA GLY A 416 37.30 -12.52 16.74
C GLY A 416 37.17 -11.88 15.37
N ASP A 417 37.80 -10.71 15.25
CA ASP A 417 38.22 -10.10 13.99
C ASP A 417 39.02 -11.08 13.13
N SER A 418 38.65 -11.21 11.86
CA SER A 418 39.58 -11.60 10.81
C SER A 418 39.18 -11.02 9.46
N ASP A 419 39.93 -9.99 9.10
CA ASP A 419 40.44 -9.66 7.77
C ASP A 419 39.51 -9.69 6.55
N TRP A 420 39.11 -8.49 6.13
CA TRP A 420 38.86 -8.16 4.73
C TRP A 420 40.19 -7.82 4.04
N ASN A 421 40.72 -8.72 3.20
CA ASN A 421 41.60 -8.37 2.06
C ASN A 421 41.91 -9.55 1.13
N ARG A 422 41.77 -9.29 -0.19
CA ARG A 422 42.21 -10.08 -1.38
C ARG A 422 41.43 -11.39 -1.62
N GLU A 423 40.97 -11.73 -2.82
CA GLU A 423 41.41 -11.46 -4.20
C GLU A 423 40.29 -10.98 -5.14
#